data_AF-A0A7K2A9L5-F1
#
_entry.id   AF-A0A7K2A9L5-F1
#
_cell.length_a   1.000
_cell.length_b   1.000
_cell.length_c   1.000
_cell.angle_alpha   90.00
_cell.angle_beta   90.00
_cell.angle_gamma   90.00
#
_symmetry.space_group_name_H-M   'P 1'
#
loop_
_entity.id
_entity.type
_entity.pdbx_description
1 polymer ?
#
loop_
_entity_poly.entity_id
_entity_poly.type
_entity_poly.pdbx_seq_one_letter_code
_entity_poly.pdbx_strand_id
1 'polypeptide(L)'
;MSVTTAPESGQRVQGWRTLHPVGWLSLGTLLAALVAHLFVDTSYLIGHFEWWWWIVLIAGVALSAWHDGLHRLRLGVEAIPKVTLKLAMILAWAVFILQFFNVITRYSNEYVEQDILIGEVVSLAWQSFGLMFLVAINVGVRDGVNPRIDFWWVNFRNKTKAALDFAMHTALLLPFIFMSVRILQHYSAAALGRRHNGEWPAGWRVWQSWEEAVDAGGLAVGPIKTMLLVGFFLFGLQLLAEVIKTGFVLIGRDDYGDIVERDIPQRIE
;
A
#
# COMPACT_ATOMS: atom_id res chain seq x y z
N MET A 1 64.32 6.19 -4.21
CA MET A 1 63.44 6.97 -5.08
C MET A 1 62.04 6.41 -4.95
N SER A 2 61.19 7.14 -4.23
CA SER A 2 59.79 6.84 -3.98
C SER A 2 58.95 7.20 -5.20
N VAL A 3 58.23 6.23 -5.77
CA VAL A 3 57.18 6.51 -6.75
C VAL A 3 55.87 6.70 -5.99
N THR A 4 55.59 7.95 -5.63
CA THR A 4 54.27 8.39 -5.18
C THR A 4 53.31 8.29 -6.37
N THR A 5 52.39 7.33 -6.32
CA THR A 5 51.23 7.29 -7.20
C THR A 5 50.31 8.46 -6.84
N ALA A 6 50.03 9.31 -7.81
CA ALA A 6 49.08 10.40 -7.66
C ALA A 6 47.67 9.85 -7.38
N PRO A 7 46.86 10.50 -6.53
CA PRO A 7 45.47 10.11 -6.36
C PRO A 7 44.70 10.38 -7.66
N GLU A 8 44.02 9.34 -8.14
CA GLU A 8 43.21 9.40 -9.34
C GLU A 8 42.19 10.55 -9.28
N SER A 9 42.14 11.25 -10.39
CA SER A 9 41.27 12.36 -10.74
C SER A 9 39.86 12.25 -10.16
N GLY A 10 39.42 13.34 -9.53
CA GLY A 10 38.08 13.54 -8.99
C GLY A 10 37.00 13.03 -9.93
N GLN A 11 36.22 12.08 -9.41
CA GLN A 11 34.92 11.73 -9.95
C GLN A 11 34.15 13.03 -10.17
N ARG A 12 33.94 13.40 -11.45
CA ARG A 12 32.89 14.34 -11.81
C ARG A 12 31.61 13.76 -11.24
N VAL A 13 31.13 14.32 -10.13
CA VAL A 13 29.80 14.06 -9.61
C VAL A 13 28.84 14.55 -10.69
N GLN A 14 28.46 13.66 -11.59
CA GLN A 14 27.38 13.88 -12.55
C GLN A 14 26.20 14.38 -11.72
N GLY A 15 25.74 15.61 -11.97
CA GLY A 15 24.64 16.24 -11.23
C GLY A 15 23.32 15.46 -11.23
N TRP A 16 23.25 14.37 -11.99
CA TRP A 16 22.15 13.40 -12.02
C TRP A 16 22.16 12.45 -10.81
N ARG A 17 23.26 12.38 -10.03
CA ARG A 17 23.38 11.55 -8.82
C ARG A 17 23.08 12.29 -7.51
N THR A 18 22.75 13.58 -7.57
CA THR A 18 22.46 14.37 -6.36
C THR A 18 21.01 14.23 -5.89
N LEU A 19 20.07 14.03 -6.83
CA LEU A 19 18.64 13.87 -6.54
C LEU A 19 18.19 12.43 -6.78
N HIS A 20 17.49 11.88 -5.79
CA HIS A 20 16.83 10.59 -5.92
C HIS A 20 15.77 10.63 -7.05
N PRO A 21 15.50 9.53 -7.81
CA PRO A 21 14.51 9.50 -8.89
C PRO A 21 13.09 9.94 -8.49
N VAL A 22 12.70 9.71 -7.24
CA VAL A 22 11.45 10.23 -6.65
C VAL A 22 11.38 11.75 -6.65
N GLY A 23 12.52 12.43 -6.51
CA GLY A 23 12.62 13.89 -6.60
C GLY A 23 12.28 14.41 -7.98
N TRP A 24 12.80 13.75 -9.02
CA TRP A 24 12.46 14.07 -10.41
C TRP A 24 10.98 13.82 -10.70
N LEU A 25 10.41 12.72 -10.19
CA LEU A 25 8.98 12.45 -10.28
C LEU A 25 8.15 13.54 -9.59
N SER A 26 8.54 13.93 -8.37
CA SER A 26 7.85 14.96 -7.58
C SER A 26 7.93 16.33 -8.26
N LEU A 27 9.09 16.68 -8.80
CA LEU A 27 9.31 17.92 -9.55
C LEU A 27 8.49 17.94 -10.85
N GLY A 28 8.49 16.83 -11.61
CA GLY A 28 7.68 16.71 -12.82
C GLY A 28 6.19 16.85 -12.53
N THR A 29 5.72 16.21 -11.45
CA THR A 29 4.33 16.33 -10.99
C THR A 29 4.01 17.76 -10.54
N LEU A 30 4.93 18.43 -9.84
CA LEU A 30 4.77 19.83 -9.41
C LEU A 30 4.69 20.80 -10.59
N LEU A 31 5.55 20.60 -11.60
CA LEU A 31 5.52 21.40 -12.83
C LEU A 31 4.23 21.15 -13.62
N ALA A 32 3.79 19.90 -13.73
CA ALA A 32 2.52 19.56 -14.38
C ALA A 32 1.33 20.19 -13.62
N ALA A 33 1.33 20.16 -12.29
CA ALA A 33 0.32 20.81 -11.46
C ALA A 33 0.34 22.33 -11.60
N LEU A 34 1.52 22.95 -11.73
CA LEU A 34 1.68 24.39 -11.99
C LEU A 34 1.16 24.80 -13.37
N VAL A 35 1.52 24.06 -14.41
CA VAL A 35 0.99 24.27 -15.75
C VAL A 35 -0.52 24.13 -15.73
N ALA A 36 -1.04 23.07 -15.10
CA ALA A 36 -2.48 22.92 -14.96
C ALA A 36 -3.08 24.13 -14.22
N HIS A 37 -2.61 24.51 -13.03
CA HIS A 37 -3.15 25.65 -12.28
C HIS A 37 -3.12 27.00 -13.05
N LEU A 38 -2.11 27.21 -13.90
CA LEU A 38 -1.97 28.44 -14.68
C LEU A 38 -2.82 28.47 -15.96
N PHE A 39 -3.10 27.31 -16.56
CA PHE A 39 -3.73 27.21 -17.89
C PHE A 39 -5.08 26.48 -17.91
N VAL A 40 -5.41 25.73 -16.86
CA VAL A 40 -6.61 24.89 -16.72
C VAL A 40 -7.17 25.08 -15.31
N ASP A 41 -8.47 25.34 -15.19
CA ASP A 41 -9.08 25.50 -13.88
C ASP A 41 -8.77 24.30 -12.96
N THR A 42 -8.12 24.56 -11.81
CA THR A 42 -7.61 23.55 -10.88
C THR A 42 -8.69 22.59 -10.34
N SER A 43 -9.97 22.94 -10.55
CA SER A 43 -11.15 22.12 -10.26
C SER A 43 -11.24 20.85 -11.09
N TYR A 44 -10.58 20.79 -12.26
CA TYR A 44 -10.57 19.60 -13.12
C TYR A 44 -9.43 18.61 -12.79
N LEU A 45 -8.46 19.01 -11.95
CA LEU A 45 -7.44 18.09 -11.44
C LEU A 45 -8.07 17.14 -10.42
N ILE A 46 -7.64 15.88 -10.43
CA ILE A 46 -8.23 14.78 -9.66
C ILE A 46 -8.38 15.17 -8.18
N GLY A 47 -9.61 15.52 -7.84
CA GLY A 47 -10.14 15.73 -6.50
C GLY A 47 -9.95 17.12 -5.89
N HIS A 48 -9.89 18.17 -6.70
CA HIS A 48 -9.60 19.55 -6.27
C HIS A 48 -8.22 19.63 -5.62
N PHE A 49 -7.22 20.06 -6.39
CA PHE A 49 -5.84 20.12 -5.92
C PHE A 49 -5.67 21.14 -4.80
N GLU A 50 -5.98 20.74 -3.58
CA GLU A 50 -5.87 21.52 -2.36
C GLU A 50 -4.44 22.04 -2.13
N TRP A 51 -4.33 23.15 -1.40
CA TRP A 51 -3.06 23.85 -1.15
C TRP A 51 -1.96 22.95 -0.54
N TRP A 52 -2.34 21.97 0.29
CA TRP A 52 -1.40 21.08 0.97
C TRP A 52 -0.70 20.11 0.03
N TRP A 53 -1.26 19.80 -1.14
CA TRP A 53 -0.59 18.97 -2.14
C TRP A 53 0.70 19.62 -2.67
N TRP A 54 0.72 20.94 -2.78
CA TRP A 54 1.93 21.68 -3.13
C TRP A 54 3.04 21.48 -2.11
N ILE A 55 2.70 21.53 -0.82
CA ILE A 55 3.66 21.29 0.26
C ILE A 55 4.19 19.88 0.20
N VAL A 56 3.32 18.89 -0.04
CA VAL A 56 3.74 17.48 -0.18
C VAL A 56 4.72 17.32 -1.34
N LEU A 57 4.46 17.93 -2.50
CA LEU A 57 5.35 17.83 -3.66
C LEU A 57 6.69 18.55 -3.42
N ILE A 58 6.68 19.74 -2.82
CA ILE A 58 7.90 20.48 -2.45
C ILE A 58 8.71 19.67 -1.42
N ALA A 59 8.05 19.13 -0.40
CA ALA A 59 8.68 18.27 0.60
C ALA A 59 9.26 17.00 -0.04
N GLY A 60 8.57 16.41 -1.02
CA GLY A 60 9.07 15.26 -1.80
C GLY A 60 10.36 15.59 -2.55
N VAL A 61 10.43 16.76 -3.19
CA VAL A 61 11.66 17.24 -3.84
C VAL A 61 12.76 17.49 -2.81
N ALA A 62 12.48 18.16 -1.71
CA ALA A 62 13.48 18.43 -0.66
C ALA A 62 14.01 17.14 -0.02
N LEU A 63 13.13 16.19 0.30
CA LEU A 63 13.49 14.90 0.90
C LEU A 63 14.30 14.05 -0.08
N SER A 64 14.07 14.17 -1.38
CA SER A 64 14.83 13.45 -2.41
C SER A 64 16.30 13.87 -2.50
N ALA A 65 16.63 15.09 -2.07
CA ALA A 65 18.02 15.55 -1.94
C ALA A 65 18.67 15.04 -0.63
N TRP A 66 17.85 14.73 0.38
CA TRP A 66 18.31 14.20 1.66
C TRP A 66 18.21 12.67 1.71
N HIS A 67 19.18 11.99 1.09
CA HIS A 67 19.19 10.53 0.97
C HIS A 67 19.05 9.78 2.31
N ASP A 68 19.73 10.22 3.39
CA ASP A 68 19.61 9.58 4.70
C ASP A 68 18.19 9.72 5.28
N GLY A 69 17.57 10.89 5.12
CA GLY A 69 16.19 11.13 5.55
C GLY A 69 15.21 10.25 4.77
N LEU A 70 15.38 10.17 3.45
CA LEU A 70 14.56 9.32 2.59
C LEU A 70 14.72 7.83 2.90
N HIS A 71 15.93 7.38 3.21
CA HIS A 71 16.18 6.01 3.64
C HIS A 71 15.54 5.71 5.00
N ARG A 72 15.62 6.64 5.97
CA ARG A 72 14.93 6.49 7.26
C ARG A 72 13.41 6.43 7.11
N LEU A 73 12.84 7.23 6.21
CA LEU A 73 11.42 7.18 5.87
C LEU A 73 11.05 5.78 5.35
N ARG A 74 11.81 5.26 4.37
CA ARG A 74 11.64 3.90 3.83
C ARG A 74 11.62 2.86 4.96
N LEU A 75 12.63 2.87 5.83
CA LEU A 75 12.73 1.92 6.95
C LEU A 75 11.55 2.03 7.92
N GLY A 76 11.08 3.25 8.20
CA GLY A 76 9.90 3.48 9.03
C GLY A 76 8.63 2.86 8.42
N VAL A 77 8.47 2.99 7.11
CA VAL A 77 7.35 2.37 6.39
C VAL A 77 7.46 0.84 6.36
N GLU A 78 8.65 0.29 6.09
CA GLU A 78 8.89 -1.17 6.07
C GLU A 78 8.72 -1.84 7.44
N ALA A 79 8.69 -1.07 8.53
CA ALA A 79 8.36 -1.57 9.86
C ALA A 79 6.85 -1.85 10.02
N ILE A 80 5.98 -1.15 9.29
CA ILE A 80 4.51 -1.29 9.38
C ILE A 80 4.06 -2.73 9.07
N PRO A 81 4.55 -3.39 8.00
CA PRO A 81 4.27 -4.80 7.73
C PRO A 81 4.52 -5.77 8.89
N LYS A 82 5.43 -5.47 9.82
CA LYS A 82 5.67 -6.34 10.99
C LYS A 82 4.48 -6.36 11.94
N VAL A 83 3.80 -5.22 12.08
CA VAL A 83 2.61 -5.10 12.93
C VAL A 83 1.40 -5.69 12.21
N THR A 84 1.22 -5.35 10.94
CA THR A 84 0.08 -5.85 10.16
C THR A 84 0.15 -7.37 9.96
N LEU A 85 1.34 -7.95 9.83
CA LEU A 85 1.50 -9.41 9.81
C LEU A 85 1.00 -10.07 11.11
N LYS A 86 1.35 -9.52 12.29
CA LYS A 86 0.86 -10.05 13.56
C LYS A 86 -0.67 -10.00 13.64
N LEU A 87 -1.26 -8.89 13.21
CA LEU A 87 -2.72 -8.75 13.14
C LEU A 87 -3.34 -9.75 12.17
N ALA A 88 -2.74 -9.94 11.00
CA ALA A 88 -3.19 -10.93 10.02
C ALA A 88 -3.13 -12.37 10.58
N MET A 89 -2.11 -12.72 11.36
CA MET A 89 -2.04 -14.05 12.01
C MET A 89 -3.15 -14.24 13.05
N ILE A 90 -3.49 -13.19 13.81
CA ILE A 90 -4.61 -13.24 14.77
C ILE A 90 -5.92 -13.46 14.00
N LEU A 91 -6.12 -12.74 12.90
CA LEU A 91 -7.29 -12.90 12.04
C LEU A 91 -7.34 -14.27 11.37
N ALA A 92 -6.19 -14.87 11.01
CA ALA A 92 -6.14 -16.23 10.48
C ALA A 92 -6.70 -17.25 11.49
N TRP A 93 -6.32 -17.12 12.77
CA TRP A 93 -6.91 -17.93 13.83
C TRP A 93 -8.40 -17.65 14.03
N ALA A 94 -8.83 -16.39 13.96
CA ALA A 94 -10.24 -16.04 14.05
C ALA A 94 -11.06 -16.67 12.90
N VAL A 95 -10.59 -16.58 11.66
CA VAL A 95 -11.21 -17.22 10.50
C VAL A 95 -11.28 -18.73 10.69
N PHE A 96 -10.18 -19.37 11.14
CA PHE A 96 -10.17 -20.80 11.41
C PHE A 96 -11.21 -21.19 12.45
N ILE A 97 -11.26 -20.52 13.59
CA ILE A 97 -12.20 -20.81 14.68
C ILE A 97 -13.65 -20.62 14.22
N LEU A 98 -13.96 -19.51 13.53
CA LEU A 98 -15.30 -19.23 13.03
C LEU A 98 -15.74 -20.26 12.00
N GLN A 99 -14.85 -20.65 11.07
CA GLN A 99 -15.19 -21.67 10.08
C GLN A 99 -15.29 -23.06 10.68
N PHE A 100 -14.45 -23.38 11.66
CA PHE A 100 -14.55 -24.64 12.38
C PHE A 100 -15.88 -24.75 13.12
N PHE A 101 -16.28 -23.68 13.81
CA PHE A 101 -17.59 -23.61 14.46
C PHE A 101 -18.74 -23.78 13.44
N ASN A 102 -18.68 -23.06 12.31
CA ASN A 102 -19.67 -23.17 11.24
C ASN A 102 -19.78 -24.60 10.68
N VAL A 103 -18.64 -25.28 10.49
CA VAL A 103 -18.63 -26.68 10.06
C VAL A 103 -19.28 -27.57 11.11
N ILE A 104 -18.91 -27.43 12.39
CA ILE A 104 -19.50 -28.21 13.48
C ILE A 104 -21.02 -28.03 13.52
N THR A 105 -21.52 -26.79 13.57
CA THR A 105 -22.97 -26.55 13.67
C THR A 105 -23.70 -27.07 12.45
N ARG A 106 -23.16 -26.86 11.24
CA ARG A 106 -23.79 -27.32 10.00
C ARG A 106 -23.92 -28.84 9.92
N TYR A 107 -22.89 -29.60 10.31
CA TYR A 107 -22.95 -31.06 10.29
C TYR A 107 -23.63 -31.64 11.54
N SER A 108 -23.68 -30.89 12.65
CA SER A 108 -24.32 -31.36 13.88
C SER A 108 -25.84 -31.10 13.89
N ASN A 109 -26.33 -30.24 12.98
CA ASN A 109 -27.73 -29.81 12.94
C ASN A 109 -28.72 -30.97 12.74
N GLU A 110 -28.32 -32.03 12.04
CA GLU A 110 -29.18 -33.21 11.86
C GLU A 110 -29.34 -34.05 13.13
N TYR A 111 -28.46 -33.89 14.12
CA TYR A 111 -28.46 -34.64 15.38
C TYR A 111 -29.17 -33.88 16.52
N VAL A 112 -29.65 -32.67 16.27
CA VAL A 112 -30.29 -31.79 17.26
C VAL A 112 -31.66 -31.36 16.74
N GLU A 113 -32.69 -31.42 17.58
CA GLU A 113 -34.06 -31.05 17.17
C GLU A 113 -34.25 -29.54 16.96
N GLN A 114 -33.36 -28.73 17.54
CA GLN A 114 -33.34 -27.28 17.42
C GLN A 114 -32.39 -26.86 16.29
N ASP A 115 -32.78 -25.85 15.52
CA ASP A 115 -31.92 -25.26 14.48
C ASP A 115 -30.74 -24.54 15.15
N ILE A 116 -29.53 -25.08 14.96
CA ILE A 116 -28.28 -24.55 15.51
C ILE A 116 -27.44 -23.83 14.46
N LEU A 117 -27.98 -23.58 13.26
CA LEU A 117 -27.31 -22.81 12.21
C LEU A 117 -27.30 -21.32 12.57
N ILE A 118 -26.10 -20.72 12.61
CA ILE A 118 -25.90 -19.30 12.92
C ILE A 118 -25.29 -18.62 11.70
N GLY A 119 -26.12 -17.94 10.91
CA GLY A 119 -25.70 -17.28 9.65
C GLY A 119 -24.68 -16.15 9.87
N GLU A 120 -24.71 -15.50 11.03
CA GLU A 120 -23.76 -14.46 11.42
C GLU A 120 -22.34 -15.01 11.52
N VAL A 121 -22.15 -16.28 11.92
CA VAL A 121 -20.81 -16.88 12.04
C VAL A 121 -20.15 -17.00 10.66
N VAL A 122 -20.90 -17.45 9.66
CA VAL A 122 -20.41 -17.54 8.27
C VAL A 122 -19.98 -16.15 7.80
N SER A 123 -20.82 -15.16 8.04
CA SER A 123 -20.58 -13.78 7.60
C SER A 123 -19.41 -13.14 8.33
N LEU A 124 -19.27 -13.36 9.64
CA LEU A 124 -18.10 -12.95 10.41
C LEU A 124 -16.82 -13.63 9.90
N ALA A 125 -16.87 -14.91 9.51
CA ALA A 125 -15.73 -15.60 8.93
C ALA A 125 -15.30 -14.95 7.60
N TRP A 126 -16.25 -14.65 6.71
CA TRP A 126 -15.98 -13.96 5.44
C TRP A 126 -15.43 -12.55 5.66
N GLN A 127 -16.02 -11.77 6.57
CA GLN A 127 -15.51 -10.43 6.90
C GLN A 127 -14.11 -10.47 7.54
N SER A 128 -13.86 -11.41 8.45
CA SER A 128 -12.54 -11.60 9.07
C SER A 128 -11.49 -12.01 8.05
N PHE A 129 -11.87 -12.87 7.10
CA PHE A 129 -11.02 -13.26 5.98
C PHE A 129 -10.69 -12.05 5.12
N GLY A 130 -11.68 -11.28 4.68
CA GLY A 130 -11.45 -10.05 3.93
C GLY A 130 -10.55 -9.06 4.68
N LEU A 131 -10.78 -8.89 5.99
CA LEU A 131 -9.97 -8.03 6.85
C LEU A 131 -8.51 -8.47 6.90
N MET A 132 -8.29 -9.78 7.03
CA MET A 132 -6.95 -10.38 7.05
C MET A 132 -6.18 -10.00 5.78
N PHE A 133 -6.80 -10.13 4.60
CA PHE A 133 -6.16 -9.74 3.33
C PHE A 133 -5.86 -8.25 3.27
N LEU A 134 -6.82 -7.40 3.65
CA LEU A 134 -6.66 -5.95 3.59
C LEU A 134 -5.55 -5.45 4.52
N VAL A 135 -5.38 -6.08 5.68
CA VAL A 135 -4.27 -5.77 6.59
C VAL A 135 -2.95 -6.35 6.09
N ALA A 136 -2.95 -7.55 5.51
CA ALA A 136 -1.74 -8.25 5.08
C ALA A 136 -1.20 -7.82 3.70
N ILE A 137 -1.96 -7.06 2.90
CA ILE A 137 -1.56 -6.70 1.52
C ILE A 137 -0.18 -6.02 1.46
N ASN A 138 0.13 -5.17 2.44
CA ASN A 138 1.43 -4.51 2.52
C ASN A 138 2.59 -5.48 2.82
N VAL A 139 2.33 -6.59 3.52
CA VAL A 139 3.33 -7.63 3.79
C VAL A 139 3.69 -8.32 2.48
N GLY A 140 2.69 -8.66 1.67
CA GLY A 140 2.91 -9.30 0.37
C GLY A 140 3.75 -8.43 -0.58
N VAL A 141 3.56 -7.11 -0.54
CA VAL A 141 4.35 -6.16 -1.34
C VAL A 141 5.77 -6.06 -0.82
N ARG A 142 5.97 -5.87 0.50
CA ARG A 142 7.32 -5.84 1.12
C ARG A 142 8.11 -7.10 0.83
N ASP A 143 7.44 -8.24 0.95
CA ASP A 143 8.06 -9.54 0.79
C ASP A 143 8.10 -9.98 -0.70
N GLY A 144 7.70 -9.11 -1.63
CA GLY A 144 7.82 -9.36 -3.07
C GLY A 144 7.15 -10.66 -3.52
N VAL A 145 6.05 -11.04 -2.86
CA VAL A 145 5.40 -12.35 -3.02
C VAL A 145 4.72 -12.50 -4.39
N ASN A 146 4.55 -11.40 -5.13
CA ASN A 146 3.91 -11.42 -6.44
C ASN A 146 4.65 -12.37 -7.41
N PRO A 147 4.01 -13.48 -7.85
CA PRO A 147 4.65 -14.41 -8.77
C PRO A 147 5.01 -13.71 -10.07
N ARG A 148 6.31 -13.60 -10.35
CA ARG A 148 6.80 -13.02 -11.60
C ARG A 148 6.86 -14.14 -12.65
N ILE A 149 5.84 -14.22 -13.51
CA ILE A 149 5.73 -15.26 -14.55
C ILE A 149 6.51 -14.82 -15.80
N ASP A 150 7.80 -14.51 -15.67
CA ASP A 150 8.60 -14.09 -16.81
C ASP A 150 9.99 -14.74 -16.81
N PHE A 151 10.22 -15.59 -17.81
CA PHE A 151 11.50 -16.25 -18.06
C PHE A 151 12.63 -15.26 -18.40
N TRP A 152 12.29 -14.07 -18.91
CA TRP A 152 13.26 -13.04 -19.25
C TRP A 152 13.70 -12.25 -18.03
N TRP A 153 12.85 -12.18 -17.00
CA TRP A 153 13.13 -11.47 -15.76
C TRP A 153 14.43 -11.95 -15.11
N VAL A 154 14.64 -13.27 -15.02
CA VAL A 154 15.81 -13.86 -14.37
C VAL A 154 17.12 -13.34 -14.97
N ASN A 155 17.16 -13.13 -16.29
CA ASN A 155 18.35 -12.71 -17.02
C ASN A 155 18.60 -11.19 -16.97
N PHE A 156 17.68 -10.39 -16.43
CA PHE A 156 17.85 -8.95 -16.34
C PHE A 156 18.83 -8.56 -15.23
N ARG A 157 19.66 -7.55 -15.51
CA ARG A 157 20.52 -6.94 -14.49
C ARG A 157 19.66 -6.29 -13.42
N ASN A 158 20.14 -6.23 -12.17
CA ASN A 158 19.43 -5.62 -11.04
C ASN A 158 18.98 -4.18 -11.32
N LYS A 159 19.78 -3.40 -12.05
CA LYS A 159 19.39 -2.04 -12.46
C LYS A 159 18.22 -2.00 -13.44
N THR A 160 18.14 -2.96 -14.38
CA THR A 160 17.03 -3.07 -15.33
C THR A 160 15.75 -3.48 -14.61
N LYS A 161 15.86 -4.44 -13.66
CA LYS A 161 14.75 -4.84 -12.79
C LYS A 161 14.23 -3.66 -11.97
N ALA A 162 15.12 -2.93 -11.32
CA ALA A 162 14.77 -1.74 -10.55
C ALA A 162 14.15 -0.63 -11.42
N ALA A 163 14.64 -0.44 -12.66
CA ALA A 163 14.07 0.53 -13.59
C ALA A 163 12.63 0.19 -13.98
N LEU A 164 12.39 -1.09 -14.31
CA LEU A 164 11.07 -1.57 -14.68
C LEU A 164 10.10 -1.52 -13.49
N ASP A 165 10.53 -2.00 -12.32
CA ASP A 165 9.74 -1.90 -11.10
C ASP A 165 9.43 -0.42 -10.80
N PHE A 166 10.43 0.48 -10.75
CA PHE A 166 10.21 1.91 -10.53
C PHE A 166 9.21 2.50 -11.53
N ALA A 167 9.35 2.21 -12.82
CA ALA A 167 8.46 2.72 -13.87
C ALA A 167 7.02 2.21 -13.70
N MET A 168 6.81 0.90 -13.46
CA MET A 168 5.48 0.34 -13.26
C MET A 168 4.83 0.84 -11.97
N HIS A 169 5.59 0.94 -10.89
CA HIS A 169 5.10 1.42 -9.61
C HIS A 169 4.67 2.90 -9.71
N THR A 170 5.43 3.73 -10.42
CA THR A 170 5.16 5.17 -10.53
C THR A 170 4.13 5.52 -11.59
N ALA A 171 4.15 4.87 -12.76
CA ALA A 171 3.25 5.19 -13.87
C ALA A 171 1.88 4.49 -13.76
N LEU A 172 1.80 3.33 -13.10
CA LEU A 172 0.57 2.54 -13.05
C LEU A 172 0.04 2.38 -11.61
N LEU A 173 0.83 1.82 -10.70
CA LEU A 173 0.32 1.45 -9.38
C LEU A 173 0.05 2.66 -8.48
N LEU A 174 0.95 3.66 -8.43
CA LEU A 174 0.75 4.87 -7.61
C LEU A 174 -0.50 5.65 -8.04
N PRO A 175 -0.74 5.93 -9.34
CA PRO A 175 -1.98 6.54 -9.80
C PRO A 175 -3.22 5.72 -9.45
N PHE A 176 -3.15 4.39 -9.60
CA PHE A 176 -4.24 3.49 -9.24
C PHE A 176 -4.56 3.54 -7.74
N ILE A 177 -3.55 3.51 -6.87
CA ILE A 177 -3.75 3.61 -5.42
C ILE A 177 -4.30 4.98 -5.06
N PHE A 178 -3.77 6.05 -5.64
CA PHE A 178 -4.27 7.41 -5.42
C PHE A 178 -5.76 7.53 -5.77
N MET A 179 -6.17 7.03 -6.94
CA MET A 179 -7.57 7.00 -7.36
C MET A 179 -8.42 6.13 -6.42
N SER A 180 -7.91 4.97 -6.03
CA SER A 180 -8.62 4.04 -5.13
C SER A 180 -8.89 4.67 -3.77
N VAL A 181 -7.87 5.29 -3.15
CA VAL A 181 -8.02 6.01 -1.88
C VAL A 181 -9.06 7.13 -1.99
N ARG A 182 -9.06 7.88 -3.11
CA ARG A 182 -10.03 8.95 -3.33
C ARG A 182 -11.47 8.47 -3.42
N ILE A 183 -11.71 7.41 -4.18
CA ILE A 183 -13.06 6.84 -4.33
C ILE A 183 -13.51 6.23 -2.99
N LEU A 184 -12.60 5.53 -2.31
CA LEU A 184 -12.90 4.85 -1.06
C LEU A 184 -13.17 5.81 0.10
N GLN A 185 -12.62 7.02 0.12
CA GLN A 185 -12.90 8.01 1.17
C GLN A 185 -14.40 8.25 1.36
N HIS A 186 -15.12 8.55 0.28
CA HIS A 186 -16.57 8.77 0.35
C HIS A 186 -17.30 7.46 0.66
N TYR A 187 -16.92 6.37 0.00
CA TYR A 187 -17.55 5.06 0.18
C TYR A 187 -17.46 4.58 1.64
N SER A 188 -16.28 4.66 2.25
CA SER A 188 -16.05 4.28 3.64
C SER A 188 -16.77 5.22 4.61
N ALA A 189 -16.80 6.53 4.35
CA ALA A 189 -17.53 7.47 5.20
C ALA A 189 -19.04 7.18 5.18
N ALA A 190 -19.61 6.93 4.00
CA ALA A 190 -21.01 6.57 3.86
C ALA A 190 -21.33 5.25 4.57
N ALA A 191 -20.45 4.24 4.44
CA ALA A 191 -20.61 2.94 5.10
C ALA A 191 -20.61 3.03 6.64
N LEU A 192 -19.91 4.02 7.21
CA LEU A 192 -19.92 4.34 8.65
C LEU A 192 -21.12 5.21 9.09
N GLY A 193 -22.07 5.47 8.19
CA GLY A 193 -23.30 6.19 8.50
C GLY A 193 -23.24 7.70 8.25
N ARG A 194 -22.20 8.22 7.55
CA ARG A 194 -22.20 9.61 7.10
C ARG A 194 -23.32 9.81 6.09
N ARG A 195 -24.19 10.78 6.38
CA ARG A 195 -25.34 11.12 5.54
C ARG A 195 -24.90 11.83 4.25
N HIS A 196 -25.76 11.83 3.24
CA HIS A 196 -25.50 12.49 1.96
C HIS A 196 -25.27 14.01 2.09
N ASN A 197 -25.87 14.65 3.10
CA ASN A 197 -25.63 16.05 3.44
C ASN A 197 -24.26 16.31 4.10
N GLY A 198 -23.44 15.27 4.28
CA GLY A 198 -22.11 15.35 4.85
C GLY A 198 -22.07 15.27 6.38
N GLU A 199 -23.21 15.20 7.05
CA GLU A 199 -23.31 15.16 8.51
C GLU A 199 -23.04 13.75 9.07
N TRP A 200 -22.32 13.72 10.19
CA TRP A 200 -22.11 12.52 10.97
C TRP A 200 -23.21 12.37 12.03
N PRO A 201 -23.66 11.14 12.33
CA PRO A 201 -24.58 10.88 13.43
C PRO A 201 -23.98 11.32 14.77
N ALA A 202 -24.79 12.00 15.59
CA ALA A 202 -24.33 12.56 16.85
C ALA A 202 -24.07 11.48 17.93
N GLY A 203 -22.94 11.62 18.63
CA GLY A 203 -22.59 10.81 19.80
C GLY A 203 -22.50 9.31 19.50
N TRP A 204 -23.12 8.50 20.34
CA TRP A 204 -23.08 7.03 20.22
C TRP A 204 -23.90 6.46 19.05
N ARG A 205 -24.73 7.29 18.41
CA ARG A 205 -25.59 6.85 17.30
C ARG A 205 -24.80 6.45 16.05
N VAL A 206 -23.52 6.84 15.94
CA VAL A 206 -22.66 6.43 14.82
C VAL A 206 -22.54 4.90 14.73
N TRP A 207 -22.45 4.20 15.87
CA TRP A 207 -22.35 2.74 15.92
C TRP A 207 -23.64 2.03 15.51
N GLN A 208 -24.77 2.74 15.51
CA GLN A 208 -26.09 2.24 15.11
C GLN A 208 -26.45 2.63 13.67
N SER A 209 -25.56 3.36 13.00
CA SER A 209 -25.80 3.92 11.66
C SER A 209 -24.99 3.24 10.57
N TRP A 210 -24.24 2.21 10.94
CA TRP A 210 -23.42 1.45 10.01
C TRP A 210 -24.29 0.68 9.04
N GLU A 211 -23.80 0.54 7.81
CA GLU A 211 -24.46 -0.32 6.84
C GLU A 211 -24.46 -1.77 7.34
N GLU A 212 -25.61 -2.43 7.25
CA GLU A 212 -25.83 -3.81 7.68
C GLU A 212 -26.00 -4.75 6.48
N ALA A 213 -25.55 -5.99 6.63
CA ALA A 213 -25.70 -7.02 5.62
C ALA A 213 -27.16 -7.52 5.55
N VAL A 214 -27.69 -7.60 4.33
CA VAL A 214 -29.07 -8.04 4.04
C VAL A 214 -29.23 -9.55 4.28
N ASP A 215 -28.15 -10.30 4.13
CA ASP A 215 -28.06 -11.75 4.10
C ASP A 215 -27.51 -12.38 5.41
N ALA A 216 -27.06 -11.55 6.36
CA ALA A 216 -26.30 -11.98 7.54
C ALA A 216 -26.91 -11.55 8.89
N GLY A 217 -28.24 -11.60 9.02
CA GLY A 217 -28.90 -11.24 10.28
C GLY A 217 -28.69 -9.78 10.71
N GLY A 218 -28.36 -8.87 9.78
CA GLY A 218 -28.10 -7.46 10.07
C GLY A 218 -26.69 -7.18 10.59
N LEU A 219 -25.71 -8.07 10.37
CA LEU A 219 -24.34 -7.84 10.81
C LEU A 219 -23.76 -6.56 10.18
N ALA A 220 -23.14 -5.70 10.99
CA ALA A 220 -22.57 -4.45 10.52
C ALA A 220 -21.39 -4.67 9.55
N VAL A 221 -21.51 -4.14 8.33
CA VAL A 221 -20.54 -4.21 7.24
C VAL A 221 -19.76 -2.89 7.09
N GLY A 222 -20.26 -1.81 7.69
CA GLY A 222 -19.59 -0.49 7.72
C GLY A 222 -18.09 -0.54 8.05
N PRO A 223 -17.67 -1.24 9.12
CA PRO A 223 -16.25 -1.35 9.48
C PRO A 223 -15.39 -2.02 8.41
N ILE A 224 -15.82 -3.16 7.85
CA ILE A 224 -15.04 -3.87 6.85
C ILE A 224 -14.93 -3.07 5.54
N LYS A 225 -15.99 -2.35 5.15
CA LYS A 225 -15.95 -1.41 4.02
C LYS A 225 -15.00 -0.24 4.26
N THR A 226 -14.82 0.18 5.51
CA THR A 226 -13.81 1.18 5.88
C THR A 226 -12.40 0.61 5.81
N MET A 227 -12.24 -0.66 6.16
CA MET A 227 -10.96 -1.34 6.08
C MET A 227 -10.44 -1.50 4.65
N LEU A 228 -11.30 -1.37 3.62
CA LEU A 228 -10.84 -1.22 2.24
C LEU A 228 -9.96 0.02 2.08
N LEU A 229 -10.40 1.18 2.57
CA LEU A 229 -9.61 2.42 2.52
C LEU A 229 -8.28 2.25 3.26
N VAL A 230 -8.31 1.63 4.44
CA VAL A 230 -7.10 1.38 5.24
C VAL A 230 -6.15 0.43 4.51
N GLY A 231 -6.66 -0.65 3.90
CA GLY A 231 -5.86 -1.61 3.14
C GLY A 231 -5.18 -0.97 1.93
N PHE A 232 -5.90 -0.15 1.17
CA PHE A 232 -5.31 0.61 0.06
C PHE A 232 -4.30 1.66 0.52
N PHE A 233 -4.50 2.27 1.69
CA PHE A 233 -3.52 3.18 2.28
C PHE A 233 -2.25 2.44 2.70
N LEU A 234 -2.37 1.28 3.37
CA LEU A 234 -1.25 0.42 3.73
C LEU A 234 -0.50 -0.07 2.50
N PHE A 235 -1.22 -0.43 1.44
CA PHE A 235 -0.65 -0.79 0.15
C PHE A 235 0.13 0.39 -0.45
N GLY A 236 -0.45 1.60 -0.45
CA GLY A 236 0.20 2.81 -0.95
C GLY A 236 1.48 3.15 -0.21
N LEU A 237 1.46 3.07 1.12
CA LEU A 237 2.65 3.27 1.93
C LEU A 237 3.76 2.29 1.54
N GLN A 238 3.46 0.99 1.50
CA GLN A 238 4.49 0.02 1.13
C GLN A 238 4.99 0.22 -0.31
N LEU A 239 4.11 0.56 -1.24
CA LEU A 239 4.48 0.86 -2.62
C LEU A 239 5.47 2.05 -2.69
N LEU A 240 5.27 3.08 -1.87
CA LEU A 240 6.22 4.20 -1.76
C LEU A 240 7.59 3.74 -1.26
N ALA A 241 7.64 2.81 -0.31
CA ALA A 241 8.90 2.24 0.15
C ALA A 241 9.63 1.47 -0.97
N GLU A 242 8.91 0.72 -1.80
CA GLU A 242 9.49 0.01 -2.96
C GLU A 242 9.98 0.99 -4.05
N VAL A 243 9.24 2.07 -4.30
CA VAL A 243 9.68 3.14 -5.23
C VAL A 243 10.96 3.82 -4.73
N ILE A 244 11.08 4.04 -3.41
CA ILE A 244 12.31 4.58 -2.82
C ILE A 244 13.46 3.58 -2.95
N LYS A 245 13.23 2.32 -2.60
CA LYS A 245 14.22 1.23 -2.70
C LYS A 245 14.78 1.10 -4.12
N THR A 246 13.89 0.97 -5.11
CA THR A 246 14.26 0.85 -6.53
C THR A 246 14.95 2.10 -7.05
N GLY A 247 14.55 3.29 -6.60
CA GLY A 247 15.22 4.54 -6.94
C GLY A 247 16.67 4.61 -6.45
N PHE A 248 16.99 4.06 -5.28
CA PHE A 248 18.37 3.99 -4.78
C PHE A 248 19.26 3.09 -5.66
N VAL A 249 18.73 1.94 -6.10
CA VAL A 249 19.44 1.05 -7.04
C VAL A 249 19.72 1.76 -8.37
N LEU A 250 18.80 2.59 -8.86
CA LEU A 250 18.96 3.33 -10.11
C LEU A 250 20.12 4.34 -10.07
N ILE A 251 20.29 5.05 -8.95
CA ILE A 251 21.40 5.98 -8.77
C ILE A 251 22.71 5.29 -8.38
N GLY A 252 22.70 3.96 -8.26
CA GLY A 252 23.86 3.14 -7.90
C GLY A 252 24.22 3.20 -6.41
N ARG A 253 23.24 3.50 -5.56
CA ARG A 253 23.33 3.42 -4.10
C ARG A 253 22.72 2.10 -3.62
N ASP A 254 23.39 1.02 -3.97
CA ASP A 254 22.93 -0.35 -3.71
C ASP A 254 22.91 -0.65 -2.19
N ASP A 255 23.71 0.08 -1.41
CA ASP A 255 23.72 0.10 0.06
C ASP A 255 22.36 0.45 0.68
N TYR A 256 21.61 1.37 0.04
CA TYR A 256 20.25 1.72 0.43
C TYR A 256 19.17 1.02 -0.42
N GLY A 257 19.57 0.25 -1.43
CA GLY A 257 18.70 -0.41 -2.39
C GLY A 257 18.23 -1.80 -1.98
N ASP A 258 18.84 -2.40 -0.95
CA ASP A 258 18.44 -3.70 -0.35
C ASP A 258 18.10 -4.75 -1.44
N ILE A 259 19.09 -4.99 -2.30
CA ILE A 259 18.98 -5.90 -3.43
C ILE A 259 18.77 -7.30 -2.89
N VAL A 260 17.52 -7.76 -2.91
CA VAL A 260 17.21 -9.13 -2.51
C VAL A 260 17.59 -10.06 -3.66
N GLU A 261 18.57 -10.94 -3.42
CA GLU A 261 18.99 -12.00 -4.32
C GLU A 261 17.92 -13.12 -4.34
N ARG A 262 16.72 -12.80 -4.84
CA ARG A 262 15.51 -13.63 -4.79
C ARG A 262 15.20 -14.33 -6.11
N ASP A 263 16.16 -14.38 -7.02
CA ASP A 263 15.95 -14.89 -8.39
C ASP A 263 16.08 -16.42 -8.51
N ILE A 264 16.31 -17.15 -7.41
CA ILE A 264 16.20 -18.60 -7.46
C ILE A 264 14.71 -18.93 -7.37
N PRO A 265 14.08 -19.53 -8.41
CA PRO A 265 12.71 -19.98 -8.29
C PRO A 265 12.61 -20.87 -7.06
N GLN A 266 11.67 -20.55 -6.17
CA GLN A 266 11.42 -21.34 -4.97
C GLN A 266 11.01 -22.74 -5.44
N ARG A 267 11.96 -23.67 -5.43
CA ARG A 267 11.73 -25.06 -5.78
C ARG A 267 10.82 -25.62 -4.69
N ILE A 268 9.56 -25.84 -5.04
CA ILE A 268 8.68 -26.68 -4.26
C ILE A 268 9.16 -28.10 -4.57
N GLU A 269 10.08 -28.61 -3.76
CA GLU A 269 10.42 -30.03 -3.70
C GLU A 269 9.58 -30.74 -2.64
#